data_AF-A0A423TBA0-F1
#
_entry.id   AF-A0A423TBA0-F1
#
_cell.length_a   1.000
_cell.length_b   1.000
_cell.length_c   1.000
_cell.angle_alpha   90.00
_cell.angle_beta   90.00
_cell.angle_gamma   90.00
#
_symmetry.space_group_name_H-M   'P 1'
#
loop_
_entity.id
_entity.type
_entity.pdbx_description
1 polymer ?
#
loop_
_entity_poly.entity_id
_entity_poly.type
_entity_poly.pdbx_seq_one_letter_code
_entity_poly.pdbx_strand_id
1 'polypeptide(L)'
;MGYGPATLTCKNLQDYLKSLPKDTLDALYRNPATCLAVFRELPELSRHFILRLLFVTKPISQILLAAWIPHQEPSKDLGDIAAEHKQSTQILLDMYIWQEVKDHHGNSAIKLSSTFRENLKIATLGGGRPWTMSAALDPDPHQRDLEFLDKYAMDRWESVLQFLVQPGRGATVISRDAMRTLLHAGLIESDESDSPNMQITSSGFQFLLLDTASQVWFFILKYLETVTERGLSLVACLTFLFKLSFSTLGKDYSMEGMNNELLTFLQHLREFGLVYLRKRSSGRFYPTRLALNITAGQNKGNLDVPKQGDLVIETNYRIYAYTTSELQIALLSIFSDIEGRFPNMVVACISRGSVRRALLKGISAEQIISFLRQHCHPQMYKQNPVVPRTVSDQIKLWEMERERLEFSEGVLYKDFMSVHDYLLLSNYASSKGVLIYSDEKQRTVVVTKKGHPAIKQFWKENQSK
;
A
#
# COMPACT_ATOMS: atom_id res chain seq x y z
N MET A 1 -21.90 6.34 -9.68
CA MET A 1 -21.11 5.71 -8.60
C MET A 1 -20.67 4.39 -9.17
N GLY A 2 -19.42 4.31 -9.62
CA GLY A 2 -18.90 3.08 -10.21
C GLY A 2 -18.85 2.01 -9.13
N TYR A 3 -19.61 0.93 -9.31
CA TYR A 3 -19.49 -0.30 -8.53
C TYR A 3 -18.25 -1.08 -9.02
N GLY A 4 -17.08 -0.45 -8.98
CA GLY A 4 -15.81 -1.15 -9.03
C GLY A 4 -15.45 -1.60 -7.61
N PRO A 5 -14.95 -2.84 -7.40
CA PRO A 5 -14.40 -3.21 -6.09
C PRO A 5 -13.32 -2.19 -5.72
N ALA A 6 -13.43 -1.60 -4.52
CA ALA A 6 -12.43 -0.68 -4.02
C ALA A 6 -11.06 -1.38 -4.06
N THR A 7 -10.15 -0.89 -4.89
CA THR A 7 -8.79 -1.40 -4.93
C THR A 7 -8.08 -0.95 -3.66
N LEU A 8 -7.45 -1.91 -2.99
CA LEU A 8 -6.72 -1.68 -1.75
C LEU A 8 -5.48 -0.87 -2.08
N THR A 9 -5.58 0.44 -1.88
CA THR A 9 -4.48 1.37 -2.10
C THR A 9 -3.56 1.30 -0.89
N CYS A 10 -2.50 0.52 -1.01
CA CYS A 10 -1.40 0.58 -0.06
C CYS A 10 -0.74 1.96 -0.19
N LYS A 11 -1.06 2.87 0.73
CA LYS A 11 -0.39 4.16 0.83
C LYS A 11 1.11 3.90 1.01
N ASN A 12 1.93 4.49 0.14
CA ASN A 12 3.38 4.48 0.37
C ASN A 12 3.68 5.23 1.67
N LEU A 13 4.85 5.00 2.26
CA LEU A 13 5.28 5.77 3.44
C LEU A 13 5.14 7.28 3.20
N GLN A 14 5.50 7.73 1.99
CA GLN A 14 5.35 9.11 1.57
C GLN A 14 3.89 9.59 1.67
N ASP A 15 2.95 8.84 1.09
CA ASP A 15 1.53 9.20 1.08
C ASP A 15 0.93 9.20 2.49
N TYR A 16 1.41 8.30 3.36
CA TYR A 16 1.04 8.30 4.76
C TYR A 16 1.54 9.54 5.48
N LEU A 17 2.82 9.90 5.32
CA LEU A 17 3.40 11.10 5.94
C LEU A 17 2.72 12.39 5.45
N LYS A 18 2.34 12.46 4.16
CA LYS A 18 1.56 13.57 3.61
C LYS A 18 0.18 13.73 4.26
N SER A 19 -0.41 12.63 4.75
CA SER A 19 -1.72 12.68 5.41
C SER A 19 -1.67 13.12 6.87
N LEU A 20 -0.46 13.25 7.46
CA LEU A 20 -0.29 13.64 8.85
C LEU A 20 -0.28 15.17 9.01
N PRO A 21 -0.77 15.69 10.16
CA PRO A 21 -0.74 17.12 10.44
C PRO A 21 0.69 17.60 10.70
N LYS A 22 0.95 18.88 10.38
CA LYS A 22 2.26 19.53 10.51
C LYS A 22 2.89 19.36 11.90
N ASP A 23 2.10 19.52 12.96
CA ASP A 23 2.62 19.41 14.34
C ASP A 23 3.17 18.02 14.66
N THR A 24 2.55 16.98 14.11
CA THR A 24 3.01 15.59 14.26
C THR A 24 4.29 15.35 13.47
N LEU A 25 4.39 15.91 12.25
CA LEU A 25 5.60 15.84 11.43
C LEU A 25 6.77 16.59 12.07
N ASP A 26 6.54 17.79 12.60
CA ASP A 26 7.56 18.55 13.32
C ASP A 26 8.06 17.80 14.56
N ALA A 27 7.18 17.11 15.29
CA ALA A 27 7.56 16.25 16.40
C ALA A 27 8.35 15.00 15.96
N LEU A 28 7.98 14.39 14.83
CA LEU A 28 8.68 13.25 14.23
C LEU A 28 10.11 13.63 13.77
N TYR A 29 10.26 14.79 13.13
CA TYR A 29 11.54 15.32 12.64
C TYR A 29 12.49 15.78 13.75
N ARG A 30 12.07 15.79 15.02
CA ARG A 30 12.98 15.97 16.16
C ARG A 30 13.93 14.79 16.36
N ASN A 31 13.57 13.62 15.82
CA ASN A 31 14.36 12.41 15.96
C ASN A 31 15.25 12.17 14.71
N PRO A 32 16.58 12.04 14.87
CA PRO A 32 17.51 11.81 13.75
C PRO A 32 17.18 10.57 12.91
N ALA A 33 16.75 9.47 13.53
CA ALA A 33 16.39 8.24 12.84
C ALA A 33 15.22 8.45 11.88
N THR A 34 14.21 9.22 12.28
CA THR A 34 13.06 9.53 11.42
C THR A 34 13.48 10.35 10.21
N CYS A 35 14.34 11.37 10.41
CA CYS A 35 14.86 12.17 9.29
C CYS A 35 15.63 11.32 8.29
N LEU A 36 16.44 10.37 8.75
CA LEU A 36 17.18 9.46 7.89
C LEU A 36 16.26 8.50 7.12
N ALA A 37 15.24 7.95 7.79
CA ALA A 37 14.26 7.07 7.14
C ALA A 37 13.50 7.80 6.04
N VAL A 38 13.01 9.00 6.34
CA VAL A 38 12.32 9.84 5.35
C VAL A 38 13.26 10.20 4.20
N PHE A 39 14.52 10.56 4.49
CA PHE A 39 15.51 10.88 3.46
C PHE A 39 15.78 9.70 2.50
N ARG A 40 15.85 8.46 3.01
CA ARG A 40 16.06 7.26 2.17
C ARG A 40 14.90 7.05 1.19
N GLU A 41 13.69 7.35 1.64
CA GLU A 41 12.45 7.11 0.91
C GLU A 41 12.14 8.15 -0.16
N LEU A 42 12.79 9.32 -0.12
CA LEU A 42 12.55 10.38 -1.09
C LEU A 42 13.06 10.02 -2.50
N PRO A 43 12.43 10.56 -3.56
CA PRO A 43 12.94 10.47 -4.92
C PRO A 43 14.38 10.97 -5.03
N GLU A 44 15.14 10.46 -6.01
CA GLU A 44 16.57 10.74 -6.13
C GLU A 44 16.86 12.25 -6.23
N LEU A 45 16.05 12.95 -7.02
CA LEU A 45 16.15 14.39 -7.23
C LEU A 45 15.87 15.18 -5.93
N SER A 46 14.85 14.78 -5.15
CA SER A 46 14.60 15.35 -3.81
C SER A 46 15.78 15.12 -2.85
N ARG A 47 16.42 13.95 -2.90
CA ARG A 47 17.62 13.66 -2.08
C ARG A 47 18.78 14.56 -2.46
N HIS A 48 19.02 14.77 -3.76
CA HIS A 48 20.07 15.68 -4.24
C HIS A 48 19.85 17.12 -3.78
N PHE A 49 18.61 17.62 -3.82
CA PHE A 49 18.29 18.95 -3.30
C PHE A 49 18.59 19.07 -1.82
N ILE A 50 18.15 18.11 -1.01
CA ILE A 50 18.41 18.12 0.43
C ILE A 50 19.92 18.10 0.71
N LEU A 51 20.70 17.26 0.03
CA LEU A 51 22.15 17.18 0.24
C LEU A 51 22.87 18.48 -0.11
N ARG A 52 22.49 19.15 -1.22
CA ARG A 52 23.05 20.45 -1.60
C ARG A 52 22.68 21.54 -0.59
N LEU A 53 21.44 21.54 -0.12
CA LEU A 53 20.91 22.53 0.82
C LEU A 53 21.30 22.28 2.28
N LEU A 54 21.80 21.09 2.62
CA LEU A 54 22.09 20.68 3.99
C LEU A 54 23.00 21.69 4.70
N PHE A 55 24.04 22.16 4.03
CA PHE A 55 25.01 23.11 4.58
C PHE A 55 24.64 24.58 4.35
N VAL A 56 23.58 24.86 3.58
CA VAL A 56 23.16 26.22 3.28
C VAL A 56 22.25 26.75 4.40
N THR A 57 22.61 27.92 4.94
CA THR A 57 21.84 28.58 6.00
C THR A 57 20.87 29.63 5.49
N LYS A 58 21.18 30.22 4.33
CA LYS A 58 20.37 31.23 3.65
C LYS A 58 19.28 30.58 2.78
N PRO A 59 18.11 31.22 2.61
CA PRO A 59 17.11 30.77 1.65
C PRO A 59 17.66 30.83 0.21
N ILE A 60 17.24 29.89 -0.65
CA ILE A 60 17.66 29.83 -2.05
C ILE A 60 16.49 30.16 -2.97
N SER A 61 16.71 31.00 -3.98
CA SER A 61 15.70 31.33 -4.98
C SER A 61 15.25 30.10 -5.78
N GLN A 62 13.94 29.99 -6.06
CA GLN A 62 13.38 28.94 -6.91
C GLN A 62 13.98 28.93 -8.34
N ILE A 63 14.39 30.09 -8.84
CA ILE A 63 15.01 30.21 -10.17
C ILE A 63 16.35 29.45 -10.22
N LEU A 64 17.13 29.52 -9.12
CA LEU A 64 18.40 28.80 -9.04
C LEU A 64 18.20 27.28 -8.97
N LEU A 65 17.13 26.83 -8.32
CA LEU A 65 16.79 25.41 -8.27
C LEU A 65 16.40 24.87 -9.65
N ALA A 66 15.63 25.62 -10.42
CA ALA A 66 15.31 25.27 -11.80
C ALA A 66 16.57 25.20 -12.69
N ALA A 67 17.55 26.07 -12.45
CA ALA A 67 18.83 26.08 -13.17
C ALA A 67 19.75 24.90 -12.84
N TRP A 68 19.49 24.13 -11.78
CA TRP A 68 20.28 22.95 -11.42
C TRP A 68 19.99 21.71 -12.27
N ILE A 69 18.93 21.76 -13.08
CA ILE A 69 18.58 20.70 -14.01
C ILE A 69 19.31 20.99 -15.33
N PRO A 70 20.23 20.12 -15.79
CA PRO A 70 20.88 20.32 -17.07
C PRO A 70 19.84 20.27 -18.19
N HIS A 71 19.77 21.33 -18.99
CA HIS A 71 19.03 21.31 -20.25
C HIS A 71 19.87 20.60 -21.32
N GLN A 72 20.03 19.26 -21.28
CA GLN A 72 20.70 18.53 -22.39
C GLN A 72 20.47 17.00 -22.34
N GLU A 73 19.51 16.49 -23.11
CA GLU A 73 19.69 15.83 -24.42
C GLU A 73 18.30 15.73 -25.10
N PRO A 74 18.16 15.97 -26.42
CA PRO A 74 16.87 15.95 -27.13
C PRO A 74 16.30 14.53 -27.37
N SER A 75 16.82 13.51 -26.69
CA SER A 75 16.50 12.08 -26.92
C SER A 75 15.64 11.43 -25.83
N LYS A 76 15.46 12.09 -24.66
CA LYS A 76 14.51 11.69 -23.62
C LYS A 76 13.51 12.80 -23.39
N ASP A 77 12.24 12.44 -23.40
CA ASP A 77 11.08 13.33 -23.35
C ASP A 77 11.23 14.45 -22.31
N LEU A 78 11.43 15.68 -22.80
CA LEU A 78 11.65 16.89 -22.00
C LEU A 78 10.48 17.16 -21.01
N GLY A 79 9.30 16.61 -21.29
CA GLY A 79 8.12 16.68 -20.44
C GLY A 79 8.25 15.88 -19.14
N ASP A 80 8.95 14.74 -19.17
CA ASP A 80 9.04 13.83 -18.03
C ASP A 80 9.96 14.38 -16.94
N ILE A 81 11.11 14.97 -17.30
CA ILE A 81 12.08 15.52 -16.34
C ILE A 81 11.51 16.77 -15.63
N ALA A 82 10.80 17.64 -16.38
CA ALA A 82 10.15 18.81 -15.80
C ALA A 82 8.97 18.41 -14.89
N ALA A 83 8.23 17.36 -15.26
CA ALA A 83 7.17 16.80 -14.43
C ALA A 83 7.73 16.15 -13.16
N GLU A 84 8.80 15.38 -13.26
CA GLU A 84 9.52 14.77 -12.12
C GLU A 84 10.07 15.84 -11.17
N HIS A 85 10.61 16.94 -11.70
CA HIS A 85 11.05 18.07 -10.88
C HIS A 85 9.91 18.70 -10.10
N LYS A 86 8.79 18.98 -10.78
CA LYS A 86 7.60 19.56 -10.14
C LYS A 86 7.04 18.61 -9.07
N GLN A 87 6.97 17.32 -9.37
CA GLN A 87 6.52 16.29 -8.43
C GLN A 87 7.46 16.20 -7.21
N SER A 88 8.76 16.13 -7.43
CA SER A 88 9.78 16.07 -6.35
C SER A 88 9.74 17.31 -5.45
N THR A 89 9.51 18.48 -6.05
CA THR A 89 9.38 19.75 -5.33
C THR A 89 8.10 19.78 -4.49
N GLN A 90 6.98 19.33 -5.08
CA GLN A 90 5.70 19.24 -4.40
C GLN A 90 5.75 18.24 -3.23
N ILE A 91 6.39 17.07 -3.40
CA ILE A 91 6.57 16.09 -2.34
C ILE A 91 7.27 16.71 -1.12
N LEU A 92 8.31 17.50 -1.34
CA LEU A 92 9.06 18.16 -0.25
C LEU A 92 8.25 19.27 0.45
N LEU A 93 7.36 19.96 -0.29
CA LEU A 93 6.42 20.92 0.29
C LEU A 93 5.34 20.22 1.11
N ASP A 94 4.75 19.15 0.57
CA ASP A 94 3.69 18.38 1.23
C ASP A 94 4.17 17.74 2.54
N MET A 95 5.44 17.35 2.61
CA MET A 95 6.05 16.78 3.83
C MET A 95 6.61 17.83 4.79
N TYR A 96 6.46 19.13 4.49
CA TYR A 96 7.01 20.25 5.26
C TYR A 96 8.52 20.19 5.53
N ILE A 97 9.28 19.52 4.65
CA ILE A 97 10.75 19.38 4.76
C ILE A 97 11.42 20.72 4.43
N TRP A 98 10.88 21.43 3.45
CA TRP A 98 11.23 22.82 3.16
C TRP A 98 9.99 23.71 3.17
N GLN A 99 10.21 25.01 3.30
CA GLN A 99 9.17 26.03 3.37
C GLN A 99 9.47 27.10 2.34
N GLU A 100 8.42 27.55 1.64
CA GLU A 100 8.52 28.73 0.78
C GLU A 100 8.51 29.98 1.65
N VAL A 101 9.60 30.73 1.58
CA VAL A 101 9.78 32.01 2.25
C VAL A 101 9.91 33.05 1.16
N LYS A 102 9.20 34.17 1.29
CA LYS A 102 9.41 35.30 0.39
C LYS A 102 10.66 36.05 0.85
N ASP A 103 11.61 36.23 -0.06
CA ASP A 103 12.78 37.07 0.20
C ASP A 103 12.38 38.54 0.39
N HIS A 104 13.30 39.37 0.88
CA HIS A 104 13.12 40.82 1.05
C HIS A 104 12.70 41.55 -0.25
N HIS A 105 12.95 40.92 -1.41
CA HIS A 105 12.58 41.41 -2.74
C HIS A 105 11.26 40.84 -3.28
N GLY A 106 10.50 40.10 -2.47
CA GLY A 106 9.20 39.53 -2.86
C GLY A 106 9.26 38.25 -3.70
N ASN A 107 10.46 37.78 -4.06
CA ASN A 107 10.67 36.54 -4.80
C ASN A 107 10.48 35.31 -3.91
N SER A 108 9.90 34.25 -4.46
CA SER A 108 9.78 32.96 -3.78
C SER A 108 11.15 32.31 -3.62
N ALA A 109 11.55 32.14 -2.36
CA ALA A 109 12.75 31.41 -1.98
C ALA A 109 12.38 30.19 -1.12
N ILE A 110 13.25 29.20 -1.12
CA ILE A 110 13.04 27.94 -0.43
C ILE A 110 14.06 27.84 0.70
N LYS A 111 13.57 27.47 1.89
CA LYS A 111 14.38 27.24 3.08
C LYS A 111 14.05 25.86 3.65
N LEU A 112 15.06 25.03 3.89
CA LEU A 112 14.89 23.78 4.62
C LEU A 112 14.45 24.06 6.07
N SER A 113 13.56 23.22 6.59
CA SER A 113 13.18 23.24 8.00
C SER A 113 14.43 23.06 8.87
N SER A 114 14.60 23.94 9.87
CA SER A 114 15.79 23.95 10.72
C SER A 114 15.92 22.66 11.52
N THR A 115 14.80 22.13 12.04
CA THR A 115 14.74 20.89 12.82
C THR A 115 15.15 19.69 11.98
N PHE A 116 14.59 19.54 10.78
CA PHE A 116 14.93 18.47 9.85
C PHE A 116 16.41 18.55 9.44
N ARG A 117 16.89 19.75 9.10
CA ARG A 117 18.28 19.96 8.68
C ARG A 117 19.28 19.61 9.78
N GLU A 118 19.04 20.05 11.01
CA GLU A 118 19.93 19.75 12.15
C GLU A 118 19.96 18.26 12.47
N ASN A 119 18.79 17.61 12.55
CA ASN A 119 18.71 16.18 12.85
C ASN A 119 19.22 15.29 11.71
N LEU A 120 19.09 15.72 10.45
CA LEU A 120 19.69 15.02 9.32
C LEU A 120 21.23 15.19 9.29
N LYS A 121 21.77 16.35 9.68
CA LYS A 121 23.22 16.52 9.87
C LYS A 121 23.74 15.60 10.97
N ILE A 122 23.03 15.54 12.10
CA ILE A 122 23.35 14.65 13.22
C ILE A 122 23.36 13.18 12.74
N ALA A 123 22.38 12.77 11.94
CA ALA A 123 22.29 11.42 11.41
C ALA A 123 23.39 11.06 10.41
N THR A 124 23.86 12.02 9.59
CA THR A 124 24.81 11.74 8.48
C THR A 124 26.27 12.01 8.84
N LEU A 125 26.56 13.06 9.62
CA LEU A 125 27.93 13.49 9.96
C LEU A 125 28.38 13.02 11.34
N GLY A 126 27.47 12.37 12.08
CA GLY A 126 27.71 11.98 13.46
C GLY A 126 27.51 13.15 14.42
N GLY A 127 26.77 12.88 15.51
CA GLY A 127 26.45 13.83 16.55
C GLY A 127 25.27 13.34 17.38
N GLY A 128 24.98 14.04 18.48
CA GLY A 128 23.82 13.74 19.32
C GLY A 128 24.00 12.57 20.29
N ARG A 129 22.90 12.21 20.97
CA ARG A 129 22.91 11.09 21.94
C ARG A 129 22.98 9.76 21.19
N PRO A 130 23.84 8.82 21.61
CA PRO A 130 23.83 7.46 21.10
C PRO A 130 22.41 6.90 21.17
N TRP A 131 22.06 6.08 20.20
CA TRP A 131 20.78 5.40 20.17
C TRP A 131 20.59 4.66 21.50
N THR A 132 19.51 4.95 22.22
CA THR A 132 19.16 4.36 23.53
C THR A 132 19.17 2.83 23.55
N MET A 133 19.06 2.20 22.38
CA MET A 133 19.02 0.76 22.19
C MET A 133 20.41 0.14 22.00
N SER A 134 21.40 0.97 21.67
CA SER A 134 22.77 0.57 21.33
C SER A 134 23.71 0.49 22.52
N ALA A 135 23.17 0.50 23.76
CA ALA A 135 23.97 0.16 24.93
C ALA A 135 24.62 -1.21 24.69
N ALA A 136 25.94 -1.30 24.86
CA ALA A 136 26.67 -2.55 24.71
C ALA A 136 26.13 -3.54 25.76
N LEU A 137 25.41 -4.57 25.28
CA LEU A 137 24.93 -5.65 26.12
C LEU A 137 26.02 -6.71 26.23
N ASP A 138 26.12 -7.36 27.40
CA ASP A 138 26.97 -8.53 27.56
C ASP A 138 26.59 -9.61 26.55
N PRO A 139 27.54 -10.38 25.99
CA PRO A 139 27.25 -11.40 24.98
C PRO A 139 26.18 -12.37 25.49
N ASP A 140 25.08 -12.48 24.74
CA ASP A 140 23.95 -13.36 25.10
C ASP A 140 24.41 -14.83 25.11
N PRO A 141 24.26 -15.56 26.22
CA PRO A 141 24.54 -17.00 26.25
C PRO A 141 23.64 -17.82 25.30
N HIS A 142 22.57 -17.24 24.76
CA HIS A 142 21.64 -17.88 23.82
C HIS A 142 21.43 -17.04 22.55
N GLN A 143 22.54 -16.57 21.96
CA GLN A 143 22.51 -15.98 20.62
C GLN A 143 21.73 -16.88 19.65
N ARG A 144 20.91 -16.23 18.82
CA ARG A 144 20.08 -16.92 17.84
C ARG A 144 20.62 -16.66 16.45
N ASP A 145 20.69 -17.74 15.68
CA ASP A 145 21.09 -17.67 14.28
C ASP A 145 20.05 -16.89 13.47
N LEU A 146 20.54 -16.27 12.39
CA LEU A 146 19.70 -15.52 11.46
C LEU A 146 18.61 -16.41 10.86
N GLU A 147 18.93 -17.67 10.54
CA GLU A 147 17.96 -18.63 10.01
C GLU A 147 16.81 -18.93 10.98
N PHE A 148 17.10 -18.96 12.29
CA PHE A 148 16.07 -19.15 13.31
C PHE A 148 15.14 -17.94 13.39
N LEU A 149 15.71 -16.73 13.35
CA LEU A 149 14.92 -15.49 13.37
C LEU A 149 14.01 -15.37 12.13
N ASP A 150 14.51 -15.78 10.97
CA ASP A 150 13.75 -15.76 9.72
C ASP A 150 12.60 -16.76 9.74
N LYS A 151 12.85 -18.00 10.20
CA LYS A 151 11.80 -19.02 10.38
C LYS A 151 10.74 -18.56 11.39
N TYR A 152 11.18 -18.04 12.55
CA TYR A 152 10.27 -17.50 13.56
C TYR A 152 9.38 -16.39 13.01
N ALA A 153 9.95 -15.44 12.27
CA ALA A 153 9.21 -14.32 11.71
C ALA A 153 8.16 -14.80 10.69
N MET A 154 8.55 -15.71 9.80
CA MET A 154 7.64 -16.28 8.80
C MET A 154 6.55 -17.12 9.43
N ASP A 155 6.86 -18.02 10.37
CA ASP A 155 5.83 -18.86 11.04
C ASP A 155 4.77 -18.02 11.75
N ARG A 156 5.18 -16.92 12.40
CA ARG A 156 4.27 -15.99 13.06
C ARG A 156 3.43 -15.21 12.08
N TRP A 157 4.04 -14.71 11.01
CA TRP A 157 3.32 -13.98 9.98
C TRP A 157 2.34 -14.89 9.21
N GLU A 158 2.74 -16.12 8.88
CA GLU A 158 1.88 -17.12 8.26
C GLU A 158 0.72 -17.50 9.17
N SER A 159 0.92 -17.58 10.49
CA SER A 159 -0.18 -17.79 11.43
C SER A 159 -1.24 -16.68 11.32
N VAL A 160 -0.81 -15.42 11.15
CA VAL A 160 -1.72 -14.28 10.95
C VAL A 160 -2.48 -14.39 9.63
N LEU A 161 -1.80 -14.77 8.55
CA LEU A 161 -2.42 -14.93 7.23
C LEU A 161 -3.36 -16.16 7.16
N GLN A 162 -3.01 -17.27 7.81
CA GLN A 162 -3.84 -18.48 7.87
C GLN A 162 -5.19 -18.19 8.54
N PHE A 163 -5.20 -17.40 9.60
CA PHE A 163 -6.43 -16.96 10.24
C PHE A 163 -7.30 -16.09 9.33
N LEU A 164 -6.69 -15.27 8.46
CA LEU A 164 -7.43 -14.47 7.49
C LEU A 164 -8.11 -15.34 6.42
N VAL A 165 -7.48 -16.43 6.00
CA VAL A 165 -8.03 -17.35 4.98
C VAL A 165 -9.14 -18.23 5.54
N GLN A 166 -9.01 -18.69 6.79
CA GLN A 166 -10.01 -19.54 7.46
C GLN A 166 -10.23 -19.08 8.90
N PRO A 167 -10.98 -17.99 9.10
CA PRO A 167 -11.29 -17.55 10.45
C PRO A 167 -12.18 -18.59 11.13
N GLY A 168 -11.75 -19.07 12.30
CA GLY A 168 -12.50 -20.04 13.12
C GLY A 168 -12.22 -21.54 12.88
N ARG A 169 -11.46 -21.94 11.84
CA ARG A 169 -11.04 -23.35 11.64
C ARG A 169 -9.56 -23.62 11.92
N GLY A 170 -8.76 -22.58 12.16
CA GLY A 170 -7.32 -22.70 12.44
C GLY A 170 -7.02 -22.87 13.93
N ALA A 171 -6.16 -23.84 14.26
CA ALA A 171 -5.67 -24.14 15.61
C ALA A 171 -4.78 -23.02 16.23
N THR A 172 -4.50 -21.95 15.50
CA THR A 172 -3.61 -20.87 15.93
C THR A 172 -4.39 -19.76 16.62
N VAL A 173 -4.32 -19.74 17.96
CA VAL A 173 -4.80 -18.62 18.76
C VAL A 173 -3.98 -17.38 18.41
N ILE A 174 -4.59 -16.45 17.68
CA ILE A 174 -4.01 -15.14 17.41
C ILE A 174 -4.28 -14.20 18.59
N SER A 175 -3.37 -13.25 18.81
CA SER A 175 -3.57 -12.12 19.71
C SER A 175 -4.87 -11.36 19.40
N ARG A 176 -5.63 -11.01 20.44
CA ARG A 176 -6.83 -10.15 20.30
C ARG A 176 -6.52 -8.84 19.56
N ASP A 177 -5.30 -8.33 19.70
CA ASP A 177 -4.85 -7.11 19.05
C ASP A 177 -4.73 -7.22 17.54
N ALA A 178 -4.12 -8.28 17.02
CA ALA A 178 -4.07 -8.53 15.58
C ALA A 178 -5.48 -8.70 15.00
N MET A 179 -6.38 -9.41 15.70
CA MET A 179 -7.77 -9.57 15.26
C MET A 179 -8.49 -8.22 15.17
N ARG A 180 -8.35 -7.35 16.19
CA ARG A 180 -8.92 -6.00 16.17
C ARG A 180 -8.35 -5.16 15.02
N THR A 181 -7.06 -5.27 14.74
CA THR A 181 -6.43 -4.59 13.61
C THR A 181 -6.97 -5.10 12.27
N LEU A 182 -7.19 -6.41 12.11
CA LEU A 182 -7.77 -6.98 10.89
C LEU A 182 -9.22 -6.51 10.66
N LEU A 183 -10.03 -6.44 11.74
CA LEU A 183 -11.40 -5.91 11.70
C LEU A 183 -11.41 -4.41 11.34
N HIS A 184 -10.58 -3.61 12.01
CA HIS A 184 -10.47 -2.17 11.73
C HIS A 184 -9.94 -1.89 10.31
N ALA A 185 -9.04 -2.74 9.81
CA ALA A 185 -8.55 -2.67 8.44
C ALA A 185 -9.63 -3.05 7.40
N GLY A 186 -10.79 -3.56 7.83
CA GLY A 186 -11.86 -4.05 6.96
C GLY A 186 -11.42 -5.27 6.16
N LEU A 187 -10.46 -6.05 6.66
CA LEU A 187 -9.98 -7.28 6.01
C LEU A 187 -10.86 -8.49 6.36
N ILE A 188 -11.49 -8.43 7.53
CA ILE A 188 -12.46 -9.40 8.04
C ILE A 188 -13.73 -8.65 8.40
N GLU A 189 -14.87 -9.24 8.06
CA GLU A 189 -16.19 -8.77 8.47
C GLU A 189 -16.77 -9.78 9.47
N SER A 190 -17.26 -9.28 10.60
CA SER A 190 -18.07 -10.06 11.53
C SER A 190 -19.54 -9.82 11.18
N ASP A 191 -20.24 -10.88 10.77
CA ASP A 191 -21.68 -10.80 10.56
C ASP A 191 -22.36 -10.52 11.92
N GLU A 192 -23.24 -9.51 12.00
CA GLU A 192 -23.90 -9.08 13.24
C GLU A 192 -24.89 -10.13 13.79
N SER A 193 -25.06 -11.26 13.09
CA SER A 193 -25.98 -12.35 13.43
C SER A 193 -25.27 -13.58 14.02
N ASP A 194 -24.95 -13.50 15.32
CA ASP A 194 -24.84 -14.60 16.31
C ASP A 194 -24.14 -15.91 15.91
N SER A 195 -23.19 -15.87 14.97
CA SER A 195 -22.35 -17.01 14.61
C SER A 195 -20.88 -16.61 14.53
N PRO A 196 -19.93 -17.48 14.94
CA PRO A 196 -18.50 -17.18 14.93
C PRO A 196 -17.90 -17.26 13.51
N ASN A 197 -18.72 -17.00 12.49
CA ASN A 197 -18.34 -17.12 11.09
C ASN A 197 -17.92 -15.74 10.58
N MET A 198 -16.77 -15.29 11.06
CA MET A 198 -16.05 -14.19 10.43
C MET A 198 -15.83 -14.53 8.95
N GLN A 199 -16.04 -13.58 8.04
CA GLN A 199 -15.78 -13.78 6.61
C GLN A 199 -14.72 -12.79 6.14
N ILE A 200 -13.90 -13.23 5.19
CA ILE A 200 -12.90 -12.38 4.56
C ILE A 200 -13.56 -11.45 3.54
N THR A 201 -13.23 -10.16 3.60
CA THR A 201 -13.77 -9.15 2.68
C THR A 201 -13.05 -9.20 1.32
N SER A 202 -13.57 -8.47 0.33
CA SER A 202 -12.86 -8.29 -0.94
C SER A 202 -11.47 -7.68 -0.73
N SER A 203 -11.36 -6.73 0.20
CA SER A 203 -10.07 -6.13 0.60
C SER A 203 -9.15 -7.16 1.26
N GLY A 204 -9.68 -8.06 2.09
CA GLY A 204 -8.92 -9.17 2.67
C GLY A 204 -8.28 -10.06 1.61
N PHE A 205 -9.01 -10.42 0.55
CA PHE A 205 -8.47 -11.20 -0.56
C PHE A 205 -7.39 -10.45 -1.34
N GLN A 206 -7.58 -9.15 -1.59
CA GLN A 206 -6.55 -8.34 -2.25
C GLN A 206 -5.28 -8.25 -1.40
N PHE A 207 -5.42 -8.09 -0.07
CA PHE A 207 -4.31 -8.05 0.88
C PHE A 207 -3.46 -9.33 0.85
N LEU A 208 -4.11 -10.50 0.81
CA LEU A 208 -3.45 -11.80 0.76
C LEU A 208 -2.54 -12.01 -0.46
N LEU A 209 -2.82 -11.31 -1.56
CA LEU A 209 -2.06 -11.41 -2.81
C LEU A 209 -0.90 -10.42 -2.93
N LEU A 210 -0.77 -9.49 -1.97
CA LEU A 210 0.34 -8.52 -1.95
C LEU A 210 1.66 -9.18 -1.56
N ASP A 211 2.78 -8.51 -1.86
CA ASP A 211 4.10 -8.91 -1.37
C ASP A 211 4.19 -8.84 0.16
N THR A 212 5.00 -9.71 0.77
CA THR A 212 5.14 -9.77 2.23
C THR A 212 5.49 -8.43 2.87
N ALA A 213 6.34 -7.63 2.22
CA ALA A 213 6.71 -6.31 2.73
C ALA A 213 5.51 -5.33 2.69
N SER A 214 4.76 -5.28 1.59
CA SER A 214 3.53 -4.47 1.49
C SER A 214 2.44 -4.93 2.46
N GLN A 215 2.28 -6.24 2.64
CA GLN A 215 1.32 -6.79 3.60
C GLN A 215 1.64 -6.29 5.02
N VAL A 216 2.89 -6.47 5.45
CA VAL A 216 3.34 -6.02 6.78
C VAL A 216 3.20 -4.50 6.91
N TRP A 217 3.59 -3.74 5.88
CA TRP A 217 3.46 -2.28 5.88
C TRP A 217 2.02 -1.82 6.01
N PHE A 218 1.11 -2.34 5.19
CA PHE A 218 -0.31 -2.02 5.25
C PHE A 218 -0.90 -2.38 6.62
N PHE A 219 -0.55 -3.55 7.14
CA PHE A 219 -1.00 -3.99 8.46
C PHE A 219 -0.50 -3.06 9.57
N ILE A 220 0.75 -2.62 9.52
CA ILE A 220 1.32 -1.68 10.49
C ILE A 220 0.69 -0.29 10.36
N LEU A 221 0.39 0.19 9.15
CA LEU A 221 -0.34 1.45 8.98
C LEU A 221 -1.73 1.39 9.61
N LYS A 222 -2.48 0.31 9.38
CA LYS A 222 -3.79 0.11 10.00
C LYS A 222 -3.69 -0.09 11.50
N TYR A 223 -2.63 -0.72 11.98
CA TYR A 223 -2.34 -0.79 13.40
C TYR A 223 -2.12 0.63 13.97
N LEU A 224 -1.29 1.47 13.34
CA LEU A 224 -0.99 2.84 13.77
C LEU A 224 -2.21 3.77 13.80
N GLU A 225 -3.18 3.58 12.90
CA GLU A 225 -4.47 4.29 12.98
C GLU A 225 -5.22 3.98 14.29
N THR A 226 -5.11 2.74 14.81
CA THR A 226 -5.74 2.32 16.09
C THR A 226 -4.91 2.63 17.33
N VAL A 227 -3.68 3.14 17.19
CA VAL A 227 -2.75 3.38 18.32
C VAL A 227 -3.26 4.49 19.25
N THR A 228 -3.90 5.52 18.70
CA THR A 228 -4.46 6.64 19.48
C THR A 228 -5.58 6.18 20.41
N GLU A 229 -6.43 5.24 19.98
CA GLU A 229 -7.50 4.66 20.81
C GLU A 229 -6.95 3.84 22.00
N ARG A 230 -5.72 3.34 21.87
CA ARG A 230 -5.04 2.52 22.88
C ARG A 230 -4.27 3.35 23.90
N GLY A 231 -4.31 4.68 23.79
CA GLY A 231 -3.54 5.60 24.66
C GLY A 231 -2.04 5.59 24.39
N LEU A 232 -1.61 5.10 23.22
CA LEU A 232 -0.22 5.10 22.80
C LEU A 232 0.09 6.35 21.96
N SER A 233 1.26 6.94 22.14
CA SER A 233 1.69 8.06 21.28
C SER A 233 2.08 7.59 19.88
N LEU A 234 1.37 8.09 18.85
CA LEU A 234 1.67 7.84 17.43
C LEU A 234 3.13 8.22 17.09
N VAL A 235 3.59 9.38 17.56
CA VAL A 235 4.94 9.89 17.31
C VAL A 235 6.00 8.95 17.89
N ALA A 236 5.77 8.44 19.11
CA ALA A 236 6.70 7.52 19.76
C ALA A 236 6.77 6.18 19.02
N CYS A 237 5.62 5.62 18.62
CA CYS A 237 5.54 4.36 17.88
C CYS A 237 6.20 4.45 16.49
N LEU A 238 5.90 5.51 15.73
CA LEU A 238 6.53 5.75 14.42
C LEU A 238 8.04 5.96 14.54
N THR A 239 8.48 6.77 15.51
CA THR A 239 9.90 6.97 15.79
C THR A 239 10.58 5.63 16.13
N PHE A 240 9.91 4.77 16.90
CA PHE A 240 10.42 3.45 17.23
C PHE A 240 10.51 2.53 16.01
N LEU A 241 9.51 2.51 15.13
CA LEU A 241 9.55 1.75 13.88
C LEU A 241 10.68 2.19 12.96
N PHE A 242 10.89 3.50 12.78
CA PHE A 242 12.01 4.01 12.00
C PHE A 242 13.35 3.63 12.62
N LYS A 243 13.47 3.74 13.95
CA LYS A 243 14.65 3.24 14.66
C LYS A 243 14.86 1.75 14.37
N LEU A 244 13.84 0.91 14.57
CA LEU A 244 13.91 -0.52 14.33
C LEU A 244 14.37 -0.85 12.91
N SER A 245 14.02 -0.05 11.92
CA SER A 245 14.46 -0.28 10.54
C SER A 245 15.95 -0.04 10.25
N PHE A 246 16.66 0.69 11.11
CA PHE A 246 18.12 0.85 11.04
C PHE A 246 18.85 -0.16 11.92
N SER A 247 18.14 -1.12 12.50
CA SER A 247 18.76 -2.14 13.33
C SER A 247 19.51 -3.17 12.48
N THR A 248 20.56 -3.75 13.06
CA THR A 248 21.35 -4.80 12.44
C THR A 248 20.75 -6.14 12.81
N LEU A 249 20.51 -6.99 11.81
CA LEU A 249 20.05 -8.37 12.03
C LEU A 249 21.04 -9.14 12.90
N GLY A 250 20.53 -9.98 13.79
CA GLY A 250 21.35 -10.82 14.67
C GLY A 250 21.95 -10.11 15.89
N LYS A 251 21.79 -8.78 16.00
CA LYS A 251 22.22 -8.03 17.19
C LYS A 251 21.08 -7.93 18.21
N ASP A 252 21.40 -8.10 19.49
CA ASP A 252 20.48 -7.83 20.59
C ASP A 252 20.48 -6.34 20.96
N TYR A 253 19.30 -5.87 21.34
CA TYR A 253 19.07 -4.49 21.74
C TYR A 253 18.40 -4.44 23.10
N SER A 254 18.80 -3.47 23.93
CA SER A 254 18.30 -3.32 25.30
C SER A 254 16.92 -2.67 25.32
N MET A 255 16.08 -3.09 26.26
CA MET A 255 14.80 -2.45 26.60
C MET A 255 14.89 -1.49 27.79
N GLU A 256 16.07 -1.35 28.38
CA GLU A 256 16.29 -0.45 29.52
C GLU A 256 16.04 1.00 29.11
N GLY A 257 15.21 1.71 29.89
CA GLY A 257 14.83 3.10 29.62
C GLY A 257 13.66 3.28 28.63
N MET A 258 12.97 2.22 28.23
CA MET A 258 11.70 2.34 27.51
C MET A 258 10.53 2.71 28.42
N ASN A 259 9.66 3.59 27.92
CA ASN A 259 8.38 3.88 28.55
C ASN A 259 7.46 2.64 28.49
N ASN A 260 6.52 2.54 29.44
CA ASN A 260 5.51 1.47 29.46
C ASN A 260 4.71 1.37 28.14
N GLU A 261 4.43 2.51 27.51
CA GLU A 261 3.78 2.57 26.17
C GLU A 261 4.59 1.82 25.10
N LEU A 262 5.91 2.02 25.06
CA LEU A 262 6.79 1.38 24.10
C LEU A 262 6.96 -0.11 24.38
N LEU A 263 6.96 -0.52 25.65
CA LEU A 263 6.99 -1.93 26.03
C LEU A 263 5.72 -2.66 25.57
N THR A 264 4.55 -2.06 25.73
CA THR A 264 3.29 -2.60 25.20
C THR A 264 3.33 -2.69 23.67
N PHE A 265 3.81 -1.63 23.00
CA PHE A 265 3.99 -1.65 21.55
C PHE A 265 4.93 -2.76 21.08
N LEU A 266 6.05 -2.97 21.78
CA LEU A 266 7.00 -4.03 21.45
C LEU A 266 6.39 -5.43 21.63
N GLN A 267 5.51 -5.62 22.61
CA GLN A 267 4.78 -6.89 22.76
C GLN A 267 3.87 -7.15 21.55
N HIS A 268 3.19 -6.13 21.02
CA HIS A 268 2.41 -6.29 19.78
C HIS A 268 3.32 -6.58 18.58
N LEU A 269 4.46 -5.89 18.44
CA LEU A 269 5.44 -6.19 17.38
C LEU A 269 5.97 -7.63 17.45
N ARG A 270 6.10 -8.18 18.67
CA ARG A 270 6.46 -9.58 18.87
C ARG A 270 5.37 -10.54 18.41
N GLU A 271 4.11 -10.22 18.69
CA GLU A 271 2.96 -11.02 18.24
C GLU A 271 2.84 -11.05 16.71
N PHE A 272 3.19 -9.96 16.04
CA PHE A 272 3.25 -9.89 14.57
C PHE A 272 4.49 -10.56 13.97
N GLY A 273 5.47 -10.98 14.79
CA GLY A 273 6.71 -11.58 14.32
C GLY A 273 7.76 -10.58 13.83
N LEU A 274 7.57 -9.28 14.06
CA LEU A 274 8.53 -8.23 13.69
C LEU A 274 9.75 -8.21 14.61
N VAL A 275 9.54 -8.59 15.87
CA VAL A 275 10.56 -8.65 16.90
C VAL A 275 10.53 -10.00 17.59
N TYR A 276 11.69 -10.57 17.86
CA TYR A 276 11.83 -11.74 18.71
C TYR A 276 12.18 -11.35 20.15
N LEU A 277 11.36 -11.86 21.08
CA LEU A 277 11.54 -11.74 22.52
C LEU A 277 11.47 -13.15 23.13
N ARG A 278 12.53 -13.57 23.82
CA ARG A 278 12.56 -14.88 24.49
C ARG A 278 11.54 -14.97 25.62
N LYS A 279 11.49 -13.94 26.48
CA LYS A 279 10.55 -13.82 27.61
C LYS A 279 9.95 -12.41 27.62
N ARG A 280 8.73 -12.24 28.16
CA ARG A 280 8.09 -10.92 28.32
C ARG A 280 8.90 -9.96 29.20
N SER A 281 9.66 -10.50 30.15
CA SER A 281 10.57 -9.78 31.05
C SER A 281 12.05 -9.84 30.64
N SER A 282 12.36 -10.44 29.49
CA SER A 282 13.73 -10.40 28.94
C SER A 282 14.05 -8.96 28.66
N GLY A 283 15.03 -8.30 29.29
CA GLY A 283 15.40 -6.91 28.99
C GLY A 283 16.01 -6.68 27.59
N ARG A 284 15.91 -7.66 26.69
CA ARG A 284 16.57 -7.69 25.37
C ARG A 284 15.61 -8.21 24.31
N PHE A 285 15.74 -7.70 23.09
CA PHE A 285 15.00 -8.17 21.91
C PHE A 285 15.89 -8.22 20.66
N TYR A 286 15.45 -9.01 19.68
CA TYR A 286 16.10 -9.18 18.39
C TYR A 286 15.17 -8.75 17.26
N PRO A 287 15.58 -7.81 16.40
CA PRO A 287 14.85 -7.45 15.18
C PRO A 287 14.84 -8.61 14.18
N THR A 288 13.73 -8.77 13.46
CA THR A 288 13.61 -9.73 12.36
C THR A 288 13.73 -9.03 11.00
N ARG A 289 13.95 -9.80 9.93
CA ARG A 289 14.01 -9.25 8.56
C ARG A 289 12.71 -8.56 8.14
N LEU A 290 11.56 -9.02 8.64
CA LEU A 290 10.27 -8.37 8.38
C LEU A 290 10.26 -6.91 8.87
N ALA A 291 10.89 -6.60 10.00
CA ALA A 291 10.94 -5.25 10.55
C ALA A 291 11.83 -4.29 9.75
N LEU A 292 12.88 -4.81 9.12
CA LEU A 292 13.76 -3.98 8.27
C LEU A 292 13.11 -3.62 6.95
N ASN A 293 12.28 -4.53 6.41
CA ASN A 293 11.61 -4.33 5.12
C ASN A 293 10.44 -3.33 5.21
N ILE A 294 9.97 -2.97 6.41
CA ILE A 294 8.87 -2.01 6.65
C ILE A 294 9.15 -0.64 6.02
N THR A 295 10.37 -0.12 6.16
CA THR A 295 10.71 1.26 5.76
C THR A 295 11.60 1.29 4.53
N ALA A 296 11.86 0.15 3.88
CA ALA A 296 12.77 0.05 2.74
C ALA A 296 12.15 0.55 1.42
N GLY A 297 10.86 0.90 1.41
CA GLY A 297 10.25 1.63 0.31
C GLY A 297 10.43 0.99 -1.04
N GLN A 298 10.34 1.80 -2.10
CA GLN A 298 10.51 1.36 -3.49
C GLN A 298 11.88 0.71 -3.79
N ASN A 299 12.84 0.74 -2.84
CA ASN A 299 14.09 -0.01 -2.91
C ASN A 299 13.92 -1.46 -2.40
N LYS A 300 12.81 -2.12 -2.75
CA LYS A 300 12.45 -3.49 -2.33
C LYS A 300 13.41 -4.57 -2.83
N GLY A 301 14.18 -4.28 -3.89
CA GLY A 301 14.93 -5.29 -4.64
C GLY A 301 16.08 -5.99 -3.91
N ASN A 302 16.56 -5.47 -2.77
CA ASN A 302 17.82 -5.95 -2.15
C ASN A 302 17.67 -6.65 -0.79
N LEU A 303 16.49 -6.65 -0.15
CA LEU A 303 16.30 -7.24 1.19
C LEU A 303 15.18 -8.28 1.25
N ASP A 304 14.44 -8.48 0.17
CA ASP A 304 13.65 -9.69 0.05
C ASP A 304 14.62 -10.87 -0.05
N VAL A 305 14.51 -11.78 0.92
CA VAL A 305 14.96 -13.16 0.69
C VAL A 305 14.37 -13.51 -0.67
N PRO A 306 15.16 -13.95 -1.66
CA PRO A 306 14.57 -14.57 -2.82
C PRO A 306 13.81 -15.77 -2.25
N LYS A 307 12.51 -15.60 -2.01
CA LYS A 307 11.60 -16.72 -1.94
C LYS A 307 11.79 -17.34 -3.30
N GLN A 308 12.56 -18.43 -3.32
CA GLN A 308 12.55 -19.36 -4.43
C GLN A 308 11.07 -19.61 -4.67
N GLY A 309 10.53 -19.01 -5.73
CA GLY A 309 9.14 -19.21 -6.02
C GLY A 309 8.96 -20.69 -6.33
N ASP A 310 7.87 -21.27 -5.85
CA ASP A 310 7.64 -22.69 -6.01
C ASP A 310 6.70 -22.98 -7.19
N LEU A 311 6.25 -21.94 -7.91
CA LEU A 311 5.24 -22.07 -8.96
C LEU A 311 5.87 -22.22 -10.35
N VAL A 312 5.43 -23.24 -11.07
CA VAL A 312 5.68 -23.43 -12.50
C VAL A 312 4.36 -23.34 -13.26
N ILE A 313 4.28 -22.46 -14.25
CA ILE A 313 3.06 -22.20 -15.03
C ILE A 313 3.29 -22.62 -16.47
N GLU A 314 2.41 -23.48 -16.99
CA GLU A 314 2.45 -23.97 -18.36
C GLU A 314 1.46 -23.22 -19.28
N THR A 315 1.62 -23.38 -20.59
CA THR A 315 0.74 -22.77 -21.61
C THR A 315 -0.67 -23.37 -21.66
N ASN A 316 -0.87 -24.54 -21.05
CA ASN A 316 -2.14 -25.27 -20.94
C ASN A 316 -2.98 -24.85 -19.72
N TYR A 317 -2.66 -23.70 -19.09
CA TYR A 317 -3.30 -23.18 -17.88
C TYR A 317 -3.08 -24.00 -16.59
N ARG A 318 -2.16 -24.98 -16.60
CA ARG A 318 -1.77 -25.71 -15.38
C ARG A 318 -0.69 -24.97 -14.61
N ILE A 319 -0.83 -25.00 -13.30
CA ILE A 319 0.12 -24.51 -12.30
C ILE A 319 0.60 -25.71 -11.48
N TYR A 320 1.91 -25.87 -11.39
CA TYR A 320 2.55 -26.82 -10.50
C TYR A 320 3.21 -26.04 -9.38
N ALA A 321 2.76 -26.24 -8.15
CA ALA A 321 3.26 -25.56 -6.97
C ALA A 321 4.06 -26.55 -6.11
N TYR A 322 5.37 -26.35 -6.00
CA TYR A 322 6.29 -27.15 -5.20
C TYR A 322 6.34 -26.69 -3.75
N THR A 323 5.18 -26.70 -3.07
CA THR A 323 5.05 -26.16 -1.71
C THR A 323 4.35 -27.13 -0.79
N THR A 324 4.80 -27.15 0.47
CA THR A 324 4.13 -27.84 1.57
C THR A 324 3.30 -26.88 2.42
N SER A 325 3.40 -25.57 2.20
CA SER A 325 2.70 -24.56 3.00
C SER A 325 1.21 -24.55 2.67
N GLU A 326 0.37 -24.83 3.67
CA GLU A 326 -1.08 -24.84 3.52
C GLU A 326 -1.62 -23.45 3.14
N LEU A 327 -0.95 -22.39 3.58
CA LEU A 327 -1.29 -21.02 3.22
C LEU A 327 -1.17 -20.82 1.71
N GLN A 328 -0.04 -21.20 1.10
CA GLN A 328 0.17 -21.02 -0.34
C GLN A 328 -0.83 -21.83 -1.17
N ILE A 329 -1.16 -23.05 -0.73
CA ILE A 329 -2.18 -23.89 -1.36
C ILE A 329 -3.55 -23.21 -1.29
N ALA A 330 -3.89 -22.67 -0.12
CA ALA A 330 -5.15 -21.97 0.06
C ALA A 330 -5.21 -20.68 -0.78
N LEU A 331 -4.09 -19.95 -0.92
CA LEU A 331 -4.00 -18.79 -1.81
C LEU A 331 -4.22 -19.15 -3.28
N LEU A 332 -3.61 -20.24 -3.76
CA LEU A 332 -3.84 -20.74 -5.11
C LEU A 332 -5.30 -21.12 -5.34
N SER A 333 -5.95 -21.73 -4.35
CA SER A 333 -7.37 -22.14 -4.44
C SER A 333 -8.35 -20.97 -4.63
N ILE A 334 -7.92 -19.73 -4.35
CA ILE A 334 -8.77 -18.54 -4.52
C ILE A 334 -9.10 -18.31 -6.00
N PHE A 335 -8.13 -18.50 -6.89
CA PHE A 335 -8.24 -18.18 -8.32
C PHE A 335 -7.97 -19.37 -9.27
N SER A 336 -7.62 -20.54 -8.73
CA SER A 336 -7.42 -21.79 -9.48
C SER A 336 -8.20 -22.96 -8.87
N ASP A 337 -8.47 -23.98 -9.68
CA ASP A 337 -9.06 -25.24 -9.25
C ASP A 337 -7.93 -26.24 -8.94
N ILE A 338 -7.88 -26.78 -7.71
CA ILE A 338 -6.87 -27.79 -7.34
C ILE A 338 -7.29 -29.13 -7.93
N GLU A 339 -6.48 -29.69 -8.82
CA GLU A 339 -6.72 -31.01 -9.45
C GLU A 339 -6.17 -32.15 -8.60
N GLY A 340 -5.03 -31.94 -7.92
CA GLY A 340 -4.40 -32.96 -7.08
C GLY A 340 -3.37 -32.39 -6.10
N ARG A 341 -3.31 -32.98 -4.90
CA ARG A 341 -2.32 -32.67 -3.86
C ARG A 341 -1.42 -33.88 -3.64
N PHE A 342 -0.13 -33.70 -3.90
CA PHE A 342 0.94 -34.63 -3.57
C PHE A 342 1.73 -34.11 -2.35
N PRO A 343 2.61 -34.92 -1.73
CA PRO A 343 3.33 -34.53 -0.51
C PRO A 343 4.17 -33.25 -0.63
N ASN A 344 4.72 -32.96 -1.81
CA ASN A 344 5.59 -31.80 -2.08
C ASN A 344 5.21 -31.05 -3.37
N MET A 345 4.05 -31.34 -3.94
CA MET A 345 3.61 -30.75 -5.21
C MET A 345 2.10 -30.66 -5.23
N VAL A 346 1.57 -29.52 -5.65
CA VAL A 346 0.14 -29.32 -5.90
C VAL A 346 -0.06 -28.98 -7.37
N VAL A 347 -0.98 -29.68 -8.01
CA VAL A 347 -1.39 -29.40 -9.39
C VAL A 347 -2.70 -28.65 -9.34
N ALA A 348 -2.72 -27.46 -9.94
CA ALA A 348 -3.90 -26.63 -10.05
C ALA A 348 -4.09 -26.18 -11.51
N CYS A 349 -5.32 -25.86 -11.88
CA CYS A 349 -5.69 -25.42 -13.21
C CYS A 349 -6.43 -24.08 -13.14
N ILE A 350 -6.03 -23.13 -13.98
CA ILE A 350 -6.73 -21.85 -14.12
C ILE A 350 -7.87 -22.03 -15.12
N SER A 351 -9.10 -22.01 -14.63
CA SER A 351 -10.31 -22.13 -15.45
C SER A 351 -11.05 -20.79 -15.53
N ARG A 352 -11.91 -20.63 -16.54
CA ARG A 352 -12.82 -19.48 -16.62
C ARG A 352 -13.70 -19.38 -15.37
N GLY A 353 -14.12 -20.52 -14.83
CA GLY A 353 -14.92 -20.60 -13.61
C GLY A 353 -14.15 -20.12 -12.39
N SER A 354 -12.90 -20.56 -12.21
CA SER A 354 -12.06 -20.18 -11.07
C SER A 354 -11.74 -18.69 -11.06
N VAL A 355 -11.35 -18.13 -12.21
CA VAL A 355 -11.06 -16.70 -12.33
C VAL A 355 -12.32 -15.86 -12.14
N ARG A 356 -13.47 -16.28 -12.67
CA ARG A 356 -14.74 -15.59 -12.43
C ARG A 356 -15.12 -15.58 -10.96
N ARG A 357 -14.88 -16.67 -10.21
CA ARG A 357 -15.09 -16.69 -8.75
C ARG A 357 -14.16 -15.71 -8.02
N ALA A 358 -12.90 -15.61 -8.44
CA ALA A 358 -11.95 -14.64 -7.88
C ALA A 358 -12.36 -13.19 -8.18
N LEU A 359 -12.80 -12.91 -9.42
CA LEU A 359 -13.29 -11.58 -9.83
C LEU A 359 -14.54 -11.16 -9.05
N LEU A 360 -15.45 -12.09 -8.75
CA LEU A 360 -16.61 -11.83 -7.89
C LEU A 360 -16.21 -11.44 -6.46
N LYS A 361 -15.11 -12.01 -5.96
CA LYS A 361 -14.50 -11.62 -4.67
C LYS A 361 -13.76 -10.28 -4.72
N GLY A 362 -13.73 -9.61 -5.87
CA GLY A 362 -13.11 -8.30 -6.04
C GLY A 362 -11.60 -8.33 -6.26
N ILE A 363 -11.04 -9.46 -6.69
CA ILE A 363 -9.62 -9.59 -7.06
C ILE A 363 -9.49 -9.29 -8.55
N SER A 364 -8.59 -8.37 -8.94
CA SER A 364 -8.39 -8.02 -10.35
C SER A 364 -7.47 -8.99 -11.10
N ALA A 365 -7.56 -9.01 -12.43
CA ALA A 365 -6.65 -9.84 -13.25
C ALA A 365 -5.19 -9.48 -13.03
N GLU A 366 -4.88 -8.18 -12.93
CA GLU A 366 -3.50 -7.73 -12.73
C GLU A 366 -2.94 -8.16 -11.36
N GLN A 367 -3.78 -8.24 -10.32
CA GLN A 367 -3.37 -8.77 -9.01
C GLN A 367 -3.03 -10.27 -9.10
N ILE A 368 -3.85 -11.06 -9.80
CA ILE A 368 -3.58 -12.50 -10.03
C ILE A 368 -2.25 -12.66 -10.79
N ILE A 369 -2.05 -11.88 -11.86
CA ILE A 369 -0.84 -11.95 -12.68
C ILE A 369 0.40 -11.50 -11.88
N SER A 370 0.28 -10.44 -11.07
CA SER A 370 1.34 -9.96 -10.19
C SER A 370 1.74 -11.03 -9.17
N PHE A 371 0.75 -11.67 -8.54
CA PHE A 371 0.98 -12.78 -7.61
C PHE A 371 1.72 -13.94 -8.29
N LEU A 372 1.26 -14.36 -9.47
CA LEU A 372 1.92 -15.42 -10.24
C LEU A 372 3.37 -15.06 -10.57
N ARG A 373 3.64 -13.83 -11.03
CA ARG A 373 4.99 -13.33 -11.34
C ARG A 373 5.91 -13.31 -10.13
N GLN A 374 5.38 -12.99 -8.94
CA GLN A 374 6.18 -12.92 -7.71
C GLN A 374 6.55 -14.28 -7.13
N HIS A 375 5.72 -15.30 -7.36
CA HIS A 375 5.90 -16.65 -6.81
C HIS A 375 6.40 -17.68 -7.83
N CYS A 376 6.87 -17.24 -9.00
CA CYS A 376 7.41 -18.10 -10.05
C CYS A 376 8.76 -18.72 -9.67
N HIS A 377 9.01 -19.94 -10.15
CA HIS A 377 10.27 -20.63 -9.95
C HIS A 377 11.46 -19.92 -10.61
N PRO A 378 12.68 -19.94 -10.02
CA PRO A 378 13.89 -19.34 -10.60
C PRO A 378 14.16 -19.69 -12.06
N GLN A 379 13.75 -20.89 -12.50
CA GLN A 379 13.89 -21.31 -13.89
C GLN A 379 12.94 -20.54 -14.83
N MET A 380 11.76 -20.13 -14.36
CA MET A 380 10.82 -19.33 -15.14
C MET A 380 11.28 -17.88 -15.28
N TYR A 381 11.99 -17.32 -14.29
CA TYR A 381 12.57 -15.98 -14.41
C TYR A 381 13.60 -15.85 -15.54
N LYS A 382 14.16 -16.98 -16.03
CA LYS A 382 15.03 -16.99 -17.21
C LYS A 382 14.25 -16.79 -18.52
N GLN A 383 12.94 -17.02 -18.50
CA GLN A 383 12.07 -16.83 -19.66
C GLN A 383 11.48 -15.41 -19.61
N ASN A 384 11.44 -14.74 -20.77
CA ASN A 384 10.82 -13.43 -20.89
C ASN A 384 9.68 -13.49 -21.92
N PRO A 385 8.40 -13.34 -21.52
CA PRO A 385 7.90 -13.02 -20.18
C PRO A 385 7.90 -14.21 -19.20
N VAL A 386 8.01 -13.92 -17.90
CA VAL A 386 8.05 -14.91 -16.80
C VAL A 386 6.77 -15.77 -16.75
N VAL A 387 5.61 -15.13 -16.95
CA VAL A 387 4.32 -15.83 -17.08
C VAL A 387 3.98 -15.90 -18.58
N PRO A 388 3.57 -17.07 -19.11
CA PRO A 388 3.19 -17.21 -20.52
C PRO A 388 2.12 -16.21 -20.93
N ARG A 389 2.31 -15.52 -22.08
CA ARG A 389 1.38 -14.51 -22.60
C ARG A 389 -0.04 -15.05 -22.78
N THR A 390 -0.15 -16.30 -23.24
CA THR A 390 -1.43 -16.98 -23.42
C THR A 390 -2.24 -17.03 -22.13
N VAL A 391 -1.59 -17.23 -20.98
CA VAL A 391 -2.24 -17.27 -19.68
C VAL A 391 -2.57 -15.85 -19.21
N SER A 392 -1.62 -14.91 -19.30
CA SER A 392 -1.86 -13.53 -18.84
C SER A 392 -2.98 -12.85 -19.60
N ASP A 393 -3.00 -13.01 -20.93
CA ASP A 393 -3.97 -12.34 -21.79
C ASP A 393 -5.35 -12.97 -21.61
N GLN A 394 -5.41 -14.30 -21.42
CA GLN A 394 -6.67 -14.99 -21.18
C GLN A 394 -7.33 -14.57 -19.86
N ILE A 395 -6.55 -14.38 -18.78
CA ILE A 395 -7.08 -13.89 -17.50
C ILE A 395 -7.65 -12.48 -17.67
N LYS A 396 -6.96 -11.60 -18.42
CA LYS A 396 -7.45 -10.24 -18.72
C LYS A 396 -8.72 -10.26 -19.57
N LEU A 397 -8.80 -11.14 -20.57
CA LEU A 397 -10.01 -11.31 -21.38
C LEU A 397 -11.21 -11.75 -20.53
N TRP A 398 -11.00 -12.66 -19.57
CA TRP A 398 -12.07 -13.07 -18.64
C TRP A 398 -12.52 -11.95 -17.69
N GLU A 399 -11.65 -11.00 -17.35
CA GLU A 399 -12.02 -9.79 -16.62
C GLU A 399 -12.85 -8.84 -17.51
N MET A 400 -12.39 -8.59 -18.74
CA MET A 400 -13.10 -7.75 -19.71
C MET A 400 -14.49 -8.31 -20.06
N GLU A 401 -14.68 -9.63 -20.04
CA GLU A 401 -15.99 -10.26 -20.21
C GLU A 401 -17.03 -9.78 -19.17
N ARG A 402 -16.59 -9.47 -17.94
CA ARG A 402 -17.45 -8.93 -16.88
C ARG A 402 -17.80 -7.46 -17.12
N GLU A 403 -16.85 -6.69 -17.64
CA GLU A 403 -16.99 -5.25 -17.87
C GLU A 403 -17.77 -4.90 -19.15
N ARG A 404 -18.33 -5.91 -19.85
CA ARG A 404 -19.10 -5.71 -21.09
C ARG A 404 -20.40 -4.92 -20.92
N LEU A 405 -20.97 -4.91 -19.72
CA LEU A 405 -22.27 -4.29 -19.45
C LEU A 405 -22.12 -3.23 -18.36
N GLU A 406 -22.37 -1.99 -18.73
CA GLU A 406 -22.50 -0.90 -17.78
C GLU A 406 -23.98 -0.73 -17.39
N PHE A 407 -24.27 -0.87 -16.09
CA PHE A 407 -25.62 -0.68 -15.57
C PHE A 407 -25.79 0.78 -15.12
N SER A 408 -26.51 1.56 -15.92
CA SER A 408 -26.88 2.94 -15.58
C SER A 408 -28.38 3.05 -15.29
N GLU A 409 -28.75 3.40 -14.06
CA GLU A 409 -30.14 3.73 -13.74
C GLU A 409 -30.54 5.07 -14.37
N GLY A 410 -31.59 5.06 -15.19
CA GLY A 410 -32.09 6.25 -15.86
C GLY A 410 -33.61 6.27 -16.03
N VAL A 411 -34.11 7.45 -16.39
CA VAL A 411 -35.51 7.68 -16.75
C VAL A 411 -35.57 7.93 -18.25
N LEU A 412 -36.49 7.25 -18.92
CA LEU A 412 -36.75 7.39 -20.36
C LEU A 412 -37.81 8.47 -20.60
N TYR A 413 -37.48 9.47 -21.42
CA TYR A 413 -38.43 10.36 -22.06
C TYR A 413 -38.63 9.92 -23.51
N LYS A 414 -39.89 9.75 -23.89
CA LYS A 414 -40.34 9.35 -25.23
C LYS A 414 -41.61 10.14 -25.59
N ASP A 415 -42.06 10.00 -26.82
CA ASP A 415 -43.32 10.57 -27.33
C ASP A 415 -43.30 12.12 -27.45
N PHE A 416 -42.19 12.69 -27.95
CA PHE A 416 -42.12 14.12 -28.26
C PHE A 416 -42.94 14.46 -29.52
N MET A 417 -43.89 15.39 -29.37
CA MET A 417 -44.75 15.86 -30.46
C MET A 417 -43.95 16.63 -31.53
N SER A 418 -42.99 17.46 -31.11
CA SER A 418 -42.14 18.26 -31.99
C SER A 418 -40.68 17.82 -31.94
N VAL A 419 -39.97 17.98 -33.07
CA VAL A 419 -38.50 17.81 -33.13
C VAL A 419 -37.80 18.90 -32.33
N HIS A 420 -38.37 20.10 -32.28
CA HIS A 420 -37.83 21.23 -31.51
C HIS A 420 -37.80 20.93 -30.01
N ASP A 421 -38.89 20.36 -29.50
CA ASP A 421 -39.07 19.95 -28.10
C ASP A 421 -38.03 18.90 -27.66
N TYR A 422 -37.79 17.92 -28.53
CA TYR A 422 -36.75 16.92 -28.34
C TYR A 422 -35.36 17.57 -28.27
N LEU A 423 -35.03 18.45 -29.24
CA LEU A 423 -33.73 19.13 -29.27
C LEU A 423 -33.53 20.04 -28.05
N LEU A 424 -34.58 20.73 -27.60
CA LEU A 424 -34.53 21.59 -26.43
C LEU A 424 -34.21 20.80 -25.16
N LEU A 425 -34.90 19.68 -24.94
CA LEU A 425 -34.69 18.84 -23.76
C LEU A 425 -33.33 18.11 -23.83
N SER A 426 -32.93 17.64 -25.02
CA SER A 426 -31.63 17.00 -25.24
C SER A 426 -30.46 17.97 -25.00
N ASN A 427 -30.53 19.18 -25.55
CA ASN A 427 -29.51 20.22 -25.35
C ASN A 427 -29.43 20.65 -23.88
N TYR A 428 -30.57 20.79 -23.21
CA TYR A 428 -30.61 21.10 -21.78
C TYR A 428 -29.99 19.97 -20.94
N ALA A 429 -30.35 18.71 -21.21
CA ALA A 429 -29.79 17.55 -20.52
C ALA A 429 -28.27 17.39 -20.76
N SER A 430 -27.80 17.68 -21.97
CA SER A 430 -26.38 17.71 -22.34
C SER A 430 -25.64 18.82 -21.58
N SER A 431 -26.19 20.03 -21.54
CA SER A 431 -25.59 21.18 -20.82
C SER A 431 -25.44 20.94 -19.31
N LYS A 432 -26.34 20.15 -18.73
CA LYS A 432 -26.33 19.77 -17.31
C LYS A 432 -25.52 18.49 -17.02
N GLY A 433 -25.00 17.81 -18.05
CA GLY A 433 -24.23 16.57 -17.90
C GLY A 433 -25.05 15.40 -17.36
N VAL A 434 -26.36 15.38 -17.60
CA VAL A 434 -27.28 14.35 -17.07
C VAL A 434 -27.84 13.41 -18.13
N LEU A 435 -27.48 13.62 -19.40
CA LEU A 435 -27.85 12.80 -20.54
C LEU A 435 -27.06 11.49 -20.55
N ILE A 436 -27.76 10.35 -20.61
CA ILE A 436 -27.16 9.01 -20.74
C ILE A 436 -27.18 8.57 -22.21
N TYR A 437 -28.33 8.72 -22.86
CA TYR A 437 -28.54 8.27 -24.24
C TYR A 437 -29.54 9.19 -24.94
N SER A 438 -29.31 9.45 -26.22
CA SER A 438 -30.23 10.20 -27.08
C SER A 438 -30.31 9.52 -28.44
N ASP A 439 -31.52 9.32 -28.94
CA ASP A 439 -31.77 8.91 -30.32
C ASP A 439 -32.71 9.89 -31.01
N GLU A 440 -32.23 10.50 -32.08
CA GLU A 440 -32.97 11.48 -32.88
C GLU A 440 -34.07 10.83 -33.72
N LYS A 441 -33.88 9.58 -34.16
CA LYS A 441 -34.83 8.89 -35.03
C LYS A 441 -36.10 8.52 -34.28
N GLN A 442 -35.94 7.94 -33.09
CA GLN A 442 -37.06 7.59 -32.22
C GLN A 442 -37.48 8.74 -31.29
N ARG A 443 -36.75 9.86 -31.29
CA ARG A 443 -36.93 10.99 -30.36
C ARG A 443 -36.98 10.48 -28.92
N THR A 444 -35.96 9.72 -28.52
CA THR A 444 -35.87 9.20 -27.15
C THR A 444 -34.68 9.81 -26.43
N VAL A 445 -34.89 10.15 -25.17
CA VAL A 445 -33.86 10.73 -24.30
C VAL A 445 -33.86 9.97 -22.99
N VAL A 446 -32.73 9.37 -22.64
CA VAL A 446 -32.53 8.72 -21.34
C VAL A 446 -31.66 9.61 -20.48
N VAL A 447 -32.15 9.92 -19.28
CA VAL A 447 -31.47 10.81 -18.34
C VAL A 447 -31.16 10.09 -17.05
N THR A 448 -30.17 10.55 -16.31
CA THR A 448 -29.89 10.01 -14.97
C THR A 448 -31.05 10.25 -14.00
N LYS A 449 -31.30 9.29 -13.10
CA LYS A 449 -32.32 9.42 -12.05
C LYS A 449 -32.11 10.66 -11.16
N LYS A 450 -30.85 11.04 -10.93
CA LYS A 450 -30.48 12.25 -10.16
C LYS A 450 -30.82 13.55 -10.91
N GLY A 451 -30.74 13.56 -12.23
CA GLY A 451 -31.05 14.71 -13.08
C GLY A 451 -32.54 14.87 -13.42
N HIS A 452 -33.36 13.83 -13.23
CA HIS A 452 -34.80 13.82 -13.51
C HIS A 452 -35.59 15.03 -12.94
N PRO A 453 -35.44 15.44 -11.66
CA PRO A 453 -36.23 16.54 -11.11
C PRO A 453 -35.94 17.88 -11.80
N ALA A 454 -34.68 18.16 -12.15
CA ALA A 454 -34.27 19.39 -12.82
C ALA A 454 -34.85 19.47 -14.24
N ILE A 455 -34.85 18.36 -14.97
CA ILE A 455 -35.44 18.29 -16.32
C ILE A 455 -36.95 18.46 -16.27
N LYS A 456 -37.61 17.89 -15.25
CA LYS A 456 -39.05 18.04 -15.05
C LYS A 456 -39.45 19.48 -14.73
N GLN A 457 -38.63 20.21 -13.97
CA GLN A 457 -38.84 21.64 -13.69
C GLN A 457 -38.70 22.48 -14.96
N PHE A 458 -37.60 22.31 -15.71
CA PHE A 458 -37.37 23.00 -16.98
C PHE A 458 -38.49 22.75 -18.00
N TRP A 459 -38.97 21.51 -18.09
CA TRP A 459 -40.07 21.16 -18.99
C TRP A 459 -41.39 21.84 -18.60
N LYS A 460 -41.70 21.92 -17.31
CA LYS A 460 -42.89 22.63 -16.81
C LYS A 460 -42.82 24.13 -17.06
N GLU A 461 -41.65 24.75 -16.87
CA GLU A 461 -41.44 26.17 -17.13
C GLU A 461 -41.64 26.52 -18.62
N ASN A 462 -41.17 25.66 -19.52
CA ASN A 462 -41.35 25.85 -20.96
C ASN A 462 -42.76 25.55 -21.47
N GLN A 463 -43.57 24.74 -20.76
CA GLN A 463 -44.99 24.56 -21.07
C GLN A 463 -45.89 25.67 -20.51
N SER A 464 -45.39 26.42 -19.51
CA SER A 464 -46.12 27.54 -18.89
C SER A 464 -45.93 28.89 -19.60
N LYS A 465 -44.99 28.93 -20.55
CA LYS A 465 -44.78 30.04 -21.49
C LYS A 465 -45.41 29.69 -22.83
#